data_AF-A0A951DBV0-F1
#
_entry.id   AF-A0A951DBV0-F1
#
_cell.length_a   1.000
_cell.length_b   1.000
_cell.length_c   1.000
_cell.angle_alpha   90.00
_cell.angle_beta   90.00
_cell.angle_gamma   90.00
#
_symmetry.space_group_name_H-M   'P 1'
#
loop_
_entity.id
_entity.type
_entity.pdbx_description
1 polymer ?
#
loop_
_entity_poly.entity_id
_entity_poly.type
_entity_poly.pdbx_seq_one_letter_code
_entity_poly.pdbx_strand_id
1 'polypeptide(L)'
;AQANASGKTSKADIVAALQAAFAVCDKAYDSLTDSNASEAITTPRGQRTKIGALAGNLSHDSEQYGIMSVYMRLKNIVPPSSDRSGR
;
A
#
# COMPACT_ATOMS: atom_id res chain seq x y z
N ALA A 1 1.97 -4.99 -13.62
CA ALA A 1 0.82 -4.14 -14.02
C ALA A 1 0.52 -3.20 -12.87
N GLN A 2 0.44 -1.88 -13.10
CA GLN A 2 0.00 -0.93 -12.07
C GLN A 2 -1.52 -1.07 -11.92
N ALA A 3 -2.01 -1.18 -10.69
CA ALA A 3 -3.43 -1.08 -10.42
C ALA A 3 -3.89 0.36 -10.71
N ASN A 4 -4.66 0.55 -11.79
CA ASN A 4 -5.09 1.89 -12.19
C ASN A 4 -6.50 2.18 -11.68
N ALA A 5 -6.56 2.98 -10.61
CA ALA A 5 -7.81 3.50 -10.05
C ALA A 5 -8.28 4.80 -10.72
N SER A 6 -7.44 5.42 -11.57
CA SER A 6 -7.73 6.73 -12.17
C SER A 6 -8.99 6.70 -13.03
N GLY A 7 -9.87 7.67 -12.85
CA GLY A 7 -11.14 7.78 -13.57
C GLY A 7 -12.25 6.81 -13.14
N LYS A 8 -11.99 5.90 -12.18
CA LYS A 8 -13.03 5.01 -11.63
C LYS A 8 -13.82 5.75 -10.53
N THR A 9 -15.14 5.69 -10.60
CA THR A 9 -16.05 6.37 -9.65
C THR A 9 -16.94 5.42 -8.85
N SER A 10 -17.16 4.19 -9.35
CA SER A 10 -17.99 3.21 -8.64
C SER A 10 -17.19 2.54 -7.52
N LYS A 11 -17.87 2.22 -6.41
CA LYS A 11 -17.25 1.48 -5.30
C LYS A 11 -16.70 0.13 -5.75
N ALA A 12 -17.44 -0.58 -6.60
CA ALA A 12 -17.04 -1.89 -7.12
C ALA A 12 -15.73 -1.80 -7.92
N ASP A 13 -15.61 -0.81 -8.79
CA ASP A 13 -14.42 -0.59 -9.60
C ASP A 13 -13.18 -0.27 -8.76
N ILE A 14 -13.35 0.58 -7.75
CA ILE A 14 -12.27 0.97 -6.84
C ILE A 14 -11.83 -0.22 -5.98
N VAL A 15 -12.78 -1.01 -5.46
CA VAL A 15 -12.47 -2.21 -4.68
C VAL A 15 -11.74 -3.25 -5.53
N ALA A 16 -12.17 -3.49 -6.77
CA ALA A 16 -11.49 -4.40 -7.68
C ALA A 16 -10.06 -3.93 -8.02
N ALA A 17 -9.87 -2.62 -8.26
CA ALA A 17 -8.55 -2.05 -8.48
C ALA A 17 -7.65 -2.19 -7.24
N LEU A 18 -8.19 -1.98 -6.03
CA LEU A 18 -7.47 -2.16 -4.78
C LEU A 18 -7.04 -3.62 -4.56
N GLN A 19 -7.93 -4.59 -4.82
CA GLN A 19 -7.59 -6.01 -4.74
C GLN A 19 -6.47 -6.40 -5.73
N ALA A 20 -6.52 -5.86 -6.94
CA ALA A 20 -5.45 -6.06 -7.92
C ALA A 20 -4.12 -5.44 -7.45
N ALA A 21 -4.15 -4.30 -6.73
CA ALA A 21 -2.97 -3.70 -6.12
C ALA A 21 -2.37 -4.59 -5.04
N PHE A 22 -3.21 -5.15 -4.15
CA PHE A 22 -2.75 -6.09 -3.13
C PHE A 22 -2.06 -7.31 -3.73
N ALA A 23 -2.62 -7.93 -4.78
CA ALA A 23 -1.98 -9.05 -5.45
C ALA A 23 -0.60 -8.72 -6.06
N VAL A 24 -0.35 -7.45 -6.40
CA VAL A 24 0.98 -6.99 -6.85
C VAL A 24 1.91 -6.81 -5.65
N CYS A 25 1.44 -6.18 -4.58
CA CYS A 25 2.21 -5.97 -3.36
C CYS A 25 2.59 -7.31 -2.72
N ASP A 26 1.65 -8.24 -2.55
CA ASP A 26 1.88 -9.55 -1.94
C ASP A 26 3.03 -10.28 -2.65
N LYS A 27 3.01 -10.35 -3.98
CA LYS A 27 4.11 -10.93 -4.76
C LYS A 27 5.45 -10.23 -4.52
N ALA A 28 5.45 -8.91 -4.37
CA ALA A 28 6.68 -8.16 -4.14
C ALA A 28 7.25 -8.42 -2.74
N TYR A 29 6.39 -8.39 -1.71
CA TYR A 29 6.76 -8.70 -0.32
C TYR A 29 7.20 -10.15 -0.16
N ASP A 30 6.47 -11.12 -0.73
CA ASP A 30 6.80 -12.55 -0.67
C ASP A 30 8.11 -12.89 -1.39
N SER A 31 8.50 -12.10 -2.40
CA SER A 31 9.75 -12.29 -3.12
C SER A 31 10.98 -11.73 -2.41
N LEU A 32 10.80 -10.95 -1.34
CA LEU A 32 11.90 -10.38 -0.58
C LEU A 32 12.53 -11.45 0.30
N THR A 33 13.85 -11.62 0.18
CA THR A 33 14.63 -12.53 1.02
C THR A 33 15.84 -11.79 1.57
N ASP A 34 16.42 -12.29 2.65
CA ASP A 34 17.64 -11.70 3.22
C ASP A 34 18.78 -11.60 2.18
N SER A 35 18.87 -12.59 1.29
CA SER A 35 19.91 -12.63 0.25
C SER A 35 19.73 -11.56 -0.84
N ASN A 36 18.50 -11.11 -1.09
CA ASN A 36 18.21 -10.14 -2.15
C ASN A 36 17.84 -8.75 -1.62
N ALA A 37 17.70 -8.59 -0.30
CA ALA A 37 17.20 -7.36 0.34
C ALA A 37 18.01 -6.11 -0.02
N SER A 38 19.34 -6.24 -0.12
CA SER A 38 20.26 -5.15 -0.43
C SER A 38 20.43 -4.87 -1.93
N GLU A 39 19.85 -5.69 -2.81
CA GLU A 39 19.93 -5.47 -4.25
C GLU A 39 19.29 -4.14 -4.64
N ALA A 40 19.98 -3.36 -5.47
CA ALA A 40 19.49 -2.08 -5.97
C ALA A 40 18.46 -2.29 -7.08
N ILE A 41 17.37 -1.52 -7.00
CA ILE A 41 16.33 -1.42 -8.02
C ILE A 41 16.11 0.05 -8.40
N THR A 42 15.83 0.26 -9.68
CA THR A 42 15.42 1.57 -10.18
C THR A 42 13.95 1.80 -9.81
N THR A 43 13.67 2.87 -9.07
CA THR A 43 12.32 3.35 -8.80
C THR A 43 12.09 4.69 -9.49
N PRO A 44 10.83 5.16 -9.61
CA PRO A 44 10.54 6.51 -10.11
C PRO A 44 11.21 7.63 -9.29
N ARG A 45 11.62 7.36 -8.04
CA ARG A 45 12.29 8.32 -7.15
C ARG A 45 13.82 8.12 -7.08
N GLY A 46 14.37 7.32 -8.00
CA GLY A 46 15.80 6.98 -8.07
C GLY A 46 16.12 5.56 -7.62
N GLN A 47 17.41 5.26 -7.47
CA GLN A 47 17.90 3.96 -7.01
C GLN A 47 17.59 3.74 -5.54
N ARG A 48 17.09 2.54 -5.21
CA ARG A 48 16.78 2.10 -3.84
C ARG A 48 17.12 0.62 -3.69
N THR A 49 17.46 0.17 -2.49
CA THR A 49 17.49 -1.27 -2.22
C THR A 49 16.07 -1.85 -2.26
N LYS A 50 15.90 -3.14 -2.58
CA LYS A 50 14.59 -3.80 -2.55
C LYS A 50 13.89 -3.60 -1.20
N ILE A 51 14.61 -3.85 -0.10
CA ILE A 51 14.06 -3.63 1.24
C ILE A 51 13.71 -2.15 1.50
N GLY A 52 14.55 -1.22 1.03
CA GLY A 52 14.32 0.22 1.21
C GLY A 52 13.16 0.76 0.36
N ALA A 53 12.81 0.09 -0.73
CA ALA A 53 11.63 0.39 -1.53
C ALA A 53 10.36 -0.11 -0.84
N LEU A 54 10.36 -1.36 -0.34
CA LEU A 54 9.22 -1.95 0.38
C LEU A 54 8.96 -1.25 1.73
N ALA A 55 10.00 -0.93 2.49
CA ALA A 55 9.86 -0.12 3.70
C ALA A 55 9.26 1.27 3.40
N GLY A 56 9.63 1.88 2.26
CA GLY A 56 9.04 3.13 1.80
C GLY A 56 7.56 3.01 1.44
N ASN A 57 7.16 1.90 0.79
CA ASN A 57 5.76 1.57 0.52
C ASN A 57 4.96 1.45 1.82
N LEU A 58 5.44 0.68 2.79
CA LEU A 58 4.78 0.52 4.09
C LEU A 58 4.56 1.84 4.83
N SER A 59 5.57 2.72 4.85
CA SER A 59 5.46 4.05 5.46
C SER A 59 4.43 4.92 4.75
N HIS A 60 4.39 4.89 3.42
CA HIS A 60 3.41 5.63 2.64
C HIS A 60 1.98 5.12 2.89
N ASP A 61 1.77 3.81 2.96
CA ASP A 61 0.45 3.24 3.24
C ASP A 61 -0.05 3.62 4.64
N SER A 62 0.87 3.74 5.61
CA SER A 62 0.56 4.24 6.96
C SER A 62 0.10 5.70 6.95
N GLU A 63 0.74 6.55 6.15
CA GLU A 63 0.32 7.94 5.92
C GLU A 63 -1.08 8.00 5.27
N GLN A 64 -1.31 7.20 4.22
CA GLN A 64 -2.60 7.14 3.53
C GLN A 64 -3.73 6.65 4.44
N TYR A 65 -3.47 5.67 5.31
CA TYR A 65 -4.43 5.26 6.35
C TYR A 65 -4.76 6.41 7.31
N GLY A 66 -3.75 7.17 7.75
CA GLY A 66 -3.94 8.37 8.57
C GLY A 66 -4.91 9.36 7.92
N ILE A 67 -4.68 9.70 6.64
CA ILE A 67 -5.53 10.61 5.85
C ILE A 67 -6.95 10.05 5.73
N MET A 68 -7.08 8.75 5.40
CA MET A 68 -8.37 8.09 5.23
C MET A 68 -9.20 8.09 6.52
N SER A 69 -8.55 7.89 7.67
CA SER A 69 -9.21 7.89 8.97
C SER A 69 -9.90 9.23 9.28
N VAL A 70 -9.27 10.34 8.89
CA VAL A 70 -9.84 11.69 9.00
C VAL A 70 -11.06 11.84 8.10
N TYR A 71 -10.98 11.40 6.84
CA TYR A 71 -12.12 11.44 5.93
C TYR A 71 -13.31 10.61 6.40
N MET A 72 -13.08 9.44 7.00
CA MET A 72 -14.14 8.63 7.59
C MET A 72 -14.82 9.39 8.74
N ARG A 73 -14.04 10.00 9.64
CA ARG A 73 -14.58 10.78 10.76
C ARG A 73 -15.39 12.00 10.30
N LEU A 74 -14.92 12.73 9.28
CA LEU A 74 -15.67 13.84 8.67
C LEU A 74 -17.01 13.39 8.07
N LYS A 75 -17.13 12.10 7.71
CA LYS A 75 -18.36 11.47 7.21
C LYS A 75 -19.13 10.73 8.31
N ASN A 76 -18.82 10.94 9.59
CA ASN A 76 -19.41 10.25 10.74
C ASN A 76 -19.29 8.71 10.67
N ILE A 77 -18.22 8.20 10.05
CA ILE A 77 -17.87 6.78 10.00
C ILE A 77 -16.73 6.52 10.99
N VAL A 78 -16.88 5.50 11.85
CA VAL A 78 -15.80 5.07 12.74
C VAL A 78 -14.74 4.33 11.91
N PRO A 79 -13.48 4.81 11.88
CA PRO A 79 -12.42 4.13 11.15
C PRO A 79 -12.09 2.79 11.81
N PRO A 80 -11.73 1.76 11.04
CA PRO A 80 -11.17 0.52 11.59
C PRO A 80 -9.97 0.81 12.48
N SER A 81 -9.76 0.04 13.55
CA SER A 81 -8.59 0.23 14.41
C SER A 81 -7.31 -0.22 13.70
N SER A 82 -6.21 0.53 13.90
CA SER A 82 -4.84 0.13 13.54
C SER A 82 -4.10 -0.54 14.69
N ASP A 83 -4.68 -0.58 15.88
CA ASP A 83 -4.10 -1.27 17.02
C ASP A 83 -4.13 -2.78 16.79
N ARG A 84 -3.00 -3.44 17.04
CA ARG A 84 -2.83 -4.89 16.92
C ARG A 84 -3.33 -5.63 18.16
N SER A 85 -3.60 -4.96 19.28
CA SER A 85 -4.02 -5.59 20.54
C SER A 85 -5.36 -6.35 20.47
N GLY A 86 -6.19 -6.07 19.45
CA GLY A 86 -7.48 -6.72 19.23
C GLY A 86 -7.50 -7.81 18.16
N ARG A 87 -6.34 -8.27 17.67
CA ARG A 87 -6.20 -9.37 16.70
C ARG A 87 -5.48 -10.55 17.29
#